data_AF-A0A4Y2D2J2-F1
#
_entry.id   AF-A0A4Y2D2J2-F1
#
_cell.length_a   1.000
_cell.length_b   1.000
_cell.length_c   1.000
_cell.angle_alpha   90.00
_cell.angle_beta   90.00
_cell.angle_gamma   90.00
#
_symmetry.space_group_name_H-M   'P 1'
#
loop_
_entity.id
_entity.type
_entity.pdbx_description
1 polymer ?
#
loop_
_entity_poly.entity_id
_entity_poly.type
_entity_poly.pdbx_seq_one_letter_code
_entity_poly.pdbx_strand_id
1 'polypeptide(L)' 'MALIDCLTTIRSINKTDATVLLSNFKTLKGIVQASVDDLTQCPGMGPLKAKRLYDALRKPLKNTTK' A
#
# COMPACT_ATOMS: atom_id res chain seq x y z
N MET A 1 -15.05 0.45 -6.57
CA MET A 1 -13.71 0.79 -7.10
C MET A 1 -12.95 1.86 -6.30
N ALA A 2 -13.48 2.40 -5.19
CA ALA A 2 -12.81 3.49 -4.46
C ALA A 2 -11.48 3.10 -3.77
N LEU A 3 -11.38 1.86 -3.26
CA LEU A 3 -10.20 1.42 -2.50
C LEU A 3 -8.93 1.30 -3.35
N ILE A 4 -9.07 0.89 -4.61
CA ILE A 4 -7.94 0.80 -5.55
C ILE A 4 -7.37 2.20 -5.78
N ASP A 5 -8.25 3.18 -6.02
CA ASP A 5 -7.85 4.58 -6.23
C ASP A 5 -7.08 5.13 -5.03
N CYS A 6 -7.56 4.88 -3.81
CA CYS A 6 -6.86 5.26 -2.57
C CYS A 6 -5.45 4.66 -2.51
N LEU A 7 -5.28 3.38 -2.83
CA LEU A 7 -3.98 2.71 -2.81
C LEU A 7 -3.04 3.24 -3.91
N THR A 8 -3.59 3.56 -5.09
CA THR A 8 -2.81 4.11 -6.22
C THR A 8 -2.38 5.56 -6.04
N THR A 9 -2.87 6.27 -5.01
CA THR A 9 -2.34 7.61 -4.65
C THR A 9 -0.87 7.56 -4.20
N ILE A 10 -0.39 6.37 -3.82
CA ILE A 10 0.97 6.15 -3.36
C ILE A 10 1.86 5.95 -4.60
N ARG A 11 2.87 6.82 -4.79
CA ARG A 11 3.78 6.93 -5.96
C ARG A 11 4.51 5.64 -6.38
N SER A 12 4.33 4.52 -5.70
CA SER A 12 4.95 3.22 -6.04
C SER A 12 3.95 2.06 -6.12
N ILE A 13 2.65 2.36 -6.16
CA ILE A 13 1.57 1.37 -6.17
C ILE A 13 0.71 1.60 -7.41
N ASN A 14 0.63 0.57 -8.26
CA ASN A 14 -0.21 0.59 -9.45
C ASN A 14 -1.57 -0.07 -9.19
N LYS A 15 -2.50 0.05 -10.14
CA LYS A 15 -3.82 -0.62 -10.04
C LYS A 15 -3.69 -2.13 -9.84
N THR A 16 -2.73 -2.79 -10.50
CA THR A 16 -2.47 -4.22 -10.32
C THR A 16 -2.03 -4.53 -8.90
N ASP A 17 -1.09 -3.76 -8.34
CA ASP A 17 -0.62 -3.94 -6.96
C ASP A 17 -1.77 -3.74 -5.95
N ALA A 18 -2.59 -2.72 -6.17
CA ALA A 18 -3.75 -2.43 -5.33
C ALA A 18 -4.81 -3.54 -5.38
N THR A 19 -5.05 -4.12 -6.56
CA THR A 19 -5.95 -5.28 -6.70
C THR A 19 -5.41 -6.50 -5.95
N VAL A 20 -4.12 -6.80 -6.08
CA VAL A 20 -3.47 -7.92 -5.35
C VAL A 20 -3.57 -7.72 -3.84
N LEU A 21 -3.27 -6.51 -3.36
CA LEU A 21 -3.40 -6.13 -1.95
C LEU A 21 -4.82 -6.34 -1.43
N LEU A 22 -5.82 -5.89 -2.19
CA LEU A 22 -7.23 -6.06 -1.80
C LEU A 22 -7.65 -7.53 -1.85
N SER A 23 -7.17 -8.32 -2.80
CA SER A 23 -7.43 -9.76 -2.85
C SER A 23 -6.79 -10.51 -1.67
N ASN A 24 -5.58 -10.12 -1.26
CA ASN A 24 -4.86 -10.78 -0.16
C ASN A 24 -5.38 -10.40 1.22
N PHE A 25 -5.55 -9.09 1.48
CA PHE A 25 -5.90 -8.57 2.82
C PHE A 25 -7.39 -8.31 3.01
N LYS A 26 -8.19 -8.35 1.94
CA LYS A 26 -9.66 -8.13 1.88
C LYS A 26 -10.14 -6.74 2.31
N THR A 27 -9.41 -6.03 3.16
CA THR A 27 -9.79 -4.74 3.75
C THR A 27 -8.59 -3.79 3.82
N LEU A 28 -8.84 -2.48 3.75
CA LEU A 28 -7.79 -1.46 3.97
C LEU A 28 -7.13 -1.60 5.34
N LYS A 29 -7.92 -1.92 6.38
CA LYS A 29 -7.40 -2.09 7.74
C LYS A 29 -6.34 -3.21 7.79
N GLY A 30 -6.59 -4.32 7.09
CA GLY A 30 -5.62 -5.41 6.96
C GLY A 30 -4.32 -4.94 6.31
N ILE A 31 -4.41 -4.16 5.23
CA ILE A 31 -3.24 -3.61 4.52
C ILE A 31 -2.44 -2.64 5.42
N VAL A 32 -3.12 -1.77 6.17
CA VAL A 32 -2.47 -0.80 7.07
C VAL A 32 -1.81 -1.51 8.25
N GLN A 33 -2.41 -2.56 8.78
CA GLN A 33 -1.85 -3.32 9.90
C GLN A 33 -0.73 -4.28 9.48
N ALA A 34 -0.71 -4.72 8.22
CA ALA A 34 0.30 -5.62 7.68
C ALA A 34 1.74 -5.09 7.89
N SER A 35 2.66 -6.04 8.07
CA SER A 35 4.09 -5.78 8.14
C SER A 35 4.68 -5.65 6.73
N VAL A 36 5.89 -5.09 6.60
CA VAL A 36 6.58 -5.04 5.31
C VAL A 36 6.76 -6.46 4.73
N ASP A 37 7.00 -7.45 5.59
CA ASP A 37 7.18 -8.84 5.19
C ASP A 37 5.89 -9.44 4.60
N ASP A 38 4.76 -9.27 5.30
CA ASP A 38 3.43 -9.67 4.79
C ASP A 38 3.10 -9.02 3.45
N LEU A 39 3.46 -7.74 3.29
CA LEU A 39 3.28 -7.03 2.03
C LEU A 39 4.17 -7.62 0.94
N THR A 40 5.41 -8.05 1.24
CA THR A 40 6.27 -8.72 0.24
C THR A 40 5.82 -10.14 -0.13
N GLN A 41 4.98 -10.79 0.68
CA GLN A 41 4.40 -12.10 0.33
C GLN A 41 3.39 -12.01 -0.82
N CYS A 42 2.92 -10.80 -1.16
CA CYS A 42 1.99 -10.60 -2.26
C CYS A 42 2.71 -10.72 -3.62
N PRO A 43 2.10 -11.44 -4.60
CA PRO A 43 2.69 -11.60 -5.92
C PRO A 43 2.88 -10.24 -6.62
N GLY A 44 4.10 -9.97 -7.10
CA GLY A 44 4.44 -8.72 -7.76
C GLY A 44 4.73 -7.53 -6.83
N MET A 45 4.62 -7.72 -5.50
CA MET A 45 4.99 -6.69 -4.52
C MET A 45 6.42 -6.90 -4.02
N GLY A 46 7.36 -6.24 -4.69
CA GLY A 46 8.77 -6.25 -4.26
C GLY A 46 9.02 -5.51 -2.94
N PRO A 47 10.16 -5.75 -2.28
CA PRO A 47 10.51 -5.16 -0.97
C PRO A 47 10.52 -3.64 -0.97
N LEU A 48 10.91 -3.02 -2.09
CA LEU A 48 10.86 -1.57 -2.23
C LEU A 48 9.43 -1.01 -2.24
N LYS A 49 8.51 -1.68 -2.95
CA LYS A 49 7.09 -1.28 -3.00
C LYS A 49 6.42 -1.46 -1.64
N ALA A 50 6.61 -2.64 -1.04
CA ALA A 50 6.10 -2.95 0.29
C ALA A 50 6.57 -1.95 1.34
N LYS A 51 7.88 -1.65 1.37
CA LYS A 51 8.46 -0.65 2.28
C LYS A 51 7.87 0.74 2.05
N ARG A 52 7.70 1.17 0.80
CA ARG A 52 7.11 2.47 0.48
C ARG A 52 5.64 2.56 0.83
N LEU A 53 4.87 1.51 0.61
CA LEU A 53 3.47 1.43 1.04
C LEU A 53 3.38 1.54 2.57
N TYR A 54 4.18 0.73 3.28
CA TYR A 54 4.24 0.73 4.74
C TYR A 54 4.62 2.10 5.30
N ASP A 55 5.66 2.72 4.75
CA ASP A 55 6.11 4.07 5.13
C ASP A 55 5.03 5.09 4.79
N ALA A 56 4.41 5.06 3.61
CA ALA A 56 3.35 6.00 3.24
C ALA A 56 2.10 5.93 4.13
N LEU A 57 1.73 4.73 4.59
CA LEU A 57 0.56 4.54 5.45
C LEU A 57 0.81 4.92 6.93
N ARG A 58 2.07 4.87 7.38
CA ARG A 58 2.45 5.11 8.80
C ARG A 58 3.14 6.45 9.04
N LYS A 59 3.78 7.01 8.02
CA LYS A 59 4.49 8.27 8.13
C LYS A 59 3.48 9.41 8.14
N PRO A 60 3.67 10.43 9.00
CA PRO A 60 2.79 11.58 9.00
C PRO A 60 2.80 12.21 7.61
N LEU A 61 1.59 12.49 7.09
CA LEU A 61 1.40 13.26 5.88
C LEU A 61 2.14 14.59 6.08
N LYS A 62 3.30 14.74 5.44
CA LYS A 62 4.06 15.99 5.52
C LYS A 62 3.20 17.06 4.86
N ASN A 63 2.62 17.92 5.67
CA ASN A 63 1.90 19.11 5.23
C ASN A 63 2.93 19.95 4.48
N THR A 64 2.86 19.98 3.15
CA THR A 64 3.57 21.01 2.39
C THR A 64 2.76 22.30 2.50
N THR A 65 2.83 22.92 3.68
CA THR A 65 2.51 24.33 3.84
C THR A 65 3.77 25.09 3.42
N LYS A 66 3.82 25.55 2.18
CA LYS A 66 4.70 26.61 1.76
C LYS A 66 3.93 27.59 0.88
#